data_AF-A0A7D5RGM6-F1
#
_entry.id   AF-A0A7D5RGM6-F1
#
_cell.length_a   1.000
_cell.length_b   1.000
_cell.length_c   1.000
_cell.angle_alpha   90.00
_cell.angle_beta   90.00
_cell.angle_gamma   90.00
#
_symmetry.space_group_name_H-M   'P 1'
#
loop_
_entity.id
_entity.type
_entity.pdbx_description
1 polymer ?
#
loop_
_entity_poly.entity_id
_entity_poly.type
_entity_poly.pdbx_seq_one_letter_code
_entity_poly.pdbx_strand_id
1 'polypeptide(L)' 'MTKVKRTITINHTLDEAISLLSAENNESYSGYVESRLLMNDNIKRTIQELERLPKFPKIRLGKIQRQKKTLVAK' A
#
# COMPACT_ATOMS: atom_id res chain seq x y z
N MET A 1 9.72 22.30 -10.06
CA MET A 1 9.53 21.85 -8.66
C MET A 1 10.90 21.64 -8.04
N THR A 2 11.22 22.35 -6.96
CA THR A 2 12.48 22.13 -6.21
C THR A 2 12.35 20.85 -5.38
N LYS A 3 13.23 19.86 -5.59
CA LYS A 3 13.19 18.60 -4.83
C LYS A 3 13.73 18.85 -3.41
N VAL A 4 12.86 18.77 -2.41
CA VAL A 4 13.24 18.88 -0.99
C VAL A 4 13.56 17.49 -0.46
N LYS A 5 14.81 17.24 -0.02
CA LYS A 5 15.17 16.00 0.67
C LYS A 5 14.70 16.06 2.13
N ARG A 6 14.01 15.02 2.59
CA ARG A 6 13.55 14.87 3.97
C ARG A 6 13.97 13.51 4.50
N THR A 7 14.38 13.46 5.76
CA THR A 7 14.61 12.21 6.47
C THR A 7 13.29 11.77 7.10
N ILE A 8 12.94 10.50 6.94
CA ILE A 8 11.77 9.88 7.56
C ILE A 8 12.22 8.66 8.36
N THR A 9 11.52 8.35 9.43
CA THR A 9 11.73 7.12 10.19
C THR A 9 10.56 6.19 9.90
N ILE A 10 10.86 4.97 9.49
CA ILE A 10 9.87 3.93 9.21
C ILE A 10 10.22 2.66 9.98
N ASN A 11 9.26 1.73 10.05
CA ASN A 11 9.49 0.42 10.65
C ASN A 11 10.56 -0.35 9.86
N HIS A 12 11.43 -1.07 10.57
CA HIS A 12 12.48 -1.92 10.00
C HIS A 12 11.96 -2.90 8.93
N THR A 13 10.84 -3.58 9.16
CA THR A 13 10.33 -4.58 8.21
C THR A 13 9.88 -3.93 6.90
N LEU A 14 9.32 -2.72 6.98
CA LEU A 14 8.94 -1.94 5.81
C LEU A 14 10.18 -1.43 5.07
N ASP A 15 11.22 -1.02 5.80
CA ASP A 15 12.48 -0.55 5.22
C ASP A 15 13.22 -1.64 4.44
N GLU A 16 13.28 -2.86 5.00
CA GLU A 16 13.83 -4.03 4.31
C GLU A 16 13.05 -4.35 3.05
N ALA A 17 11.71 -4.37 3.13
CA ALA A 17 10.87 -4.65 1.98
C ALA A 17 11.08 -3.61 0.87
N ILE A 18 11.13 -2.32 1.19
CA ILE A 18 11.38 -1.26 0.20
C ILE A 18 12.79 -1.41 -0.39
N SER A 19 13.80 -1.68 0.44
CA SER A 19 15.18 -1.86 -0.01
C SER A 19 15.31 -3.02 -1.00
N LEU A 20 14.78 -4.20 -0.66
CA LEU A 20 14.80 -5.38 -1.53
C LEU A 20 14.08 -5.13 -2.85
N LEU A 21 12.85 -4.62 -2.78
CA LEU A 21 12.05 -4.39 -3.98
C LEU A 21 12.64 -3.30 -4.88
N SER A 22 13.22 -2.24 -4.30
CA SER A 22 13.90 -1.20 -5.09
C SER A 22 15.11 -1.76 -5.84
N ALA A 23 15.90 -2.63 -5.19
CA ALA A 23 17.04 -3.30 -5.80
C ALA A 23 16.60 -4.24 -6.94
N GLU A 24 15.56 -5.05 -6.72
CA GLU A 24 14.99 -5.94 -7.76
C GLU A 24 14.50 -5.17 -8.99
N ASN A 25 14.00 -3.95 -8.79
CA ASN A 25 13.51 -3.10 -9.88
C ASN A 25 14.60 -2.19 -10.50
N ASN A 26 15.85 -2.28 -10.04
CA ASN A 26 16.94 -1.38 -10.41
C ASN A 26 16.60 0.11 -10.22
N GLU A 27 15.78 0.42 -9.22
CA GLU A 27 15.37 1.78 -8.89
C GLU A 27 16.09 2.25 -7.62
N SER A 28 16.38 3.55 -7.54
CA SER A 28 16.77 4.14 -6.26
C SER A 28 15.64 3.98 -5.24
N TYR A 29 15.96 3.81 -3.96
CA TYR A 29 14.96 3.70 -2.88
C TYR A 29 13.85 4.76 -2.97
N SER A 30 14.22 6.04 -3.11
CA SER A 30 13.25 7.13 -3.24
C SER A 30 12.45 7.07 -4.54
N GLY A 31 13.11 6.70 -5.65
CA GLY A 31 12.45 6.54 -6.94
C GLY A 31 11.42 5.41 -6.91
N TYR A 32 11.73 4.30 -6.23
CA TYR A 32 10.81 3.20 -6.03
C TYR A 32 9.60 3.63 -5.19
N VAL A 33 9.81 4.35 -4.09
CA VAL A 33 8.69 4.87 -3.30
C VAL A 33 7.79 5.80 -4.14
N GLU A 34 8.39 6.71 -4.92
CA GLU A 34 7.65 7.61 -5.82
C GLU A 34 6.85 6.82 -6.89
N SER A 35 7.48 5.84 -7.55
CA SER A 35 6.86 5.03 -8.60
C SER A 35 5.67 4.24 -8.05
N ARG A 36 5.81 3.64 -6.86
CA ARG A 36 4.74 2.89 -6.19
C ARG A 36 3.59 3.78 -5.74
N LEU A 37 3.83 5.00 -5.28
CA LEU A 37 2.77 5.95 -4.94
C LEU A 37 1.94 6.34 -6.17
N LEU A 38 2.61 6.63 -7.30
CA LEU A 38 1.94 6.92 -8.56
C LEU A 38 1.12 5.74 -9.08
N MET A 39 1.68 4.53 -9.00
CA MET A 39 0.94 3.30 -9.36
C MET A 39 -0.30 3.11 -8.48
N ASN A 40 -0.20 3.38 -7.17
CA ASN A 40 -1.33 3.26 -6.25
C ASN A 40 -2.48 4.21 -6.63
N ASP A 41 -2.16 5.46 -6.95
CA ASP A 41 -3.16 6.44 -7.36
C ASP A 41 -3.82 6.08 -8.70
N ASN A 42 -3.04 5.55 -9.64
CA ASN A 42 -3.57 5.03 -10.90
C ASN A 42 -4.50 3.83 -10.65
N ILE A 43 -4.10 2.87 -9.80
CA ILE A 43 -4.92 1.71 -9.44
C ILE A 43 -6.24 2.16 -8.81
N LYS A 44 -6.20 3.14 -7.88
CA LYS A 44 -7.42 3.70 -7.28
C LYS A 44 -8.34 4.33 -8.33
N ARG A 45 -7.78 5.11 -9.26
CA ARG A 45 -8.54 5.72 -10.35
C ARG A 45 -9.19 4.65 -11.23
N THR A 46 -8.44 3.63 -11.63
CA THR A 46 -8.96 2.52 -12.43
C THR A 46 -10.06 1.77 -11.70
N ILE A 47 -9.92 1.50 -10.39
CA ILE A 47 -11.00 0.89 -9.60
C ILE A 47 -12.24 1.77 -9.59
N GLN A 48 -12.10 3.08 -9.38
CA GLN A 48 -13.25 4.01 -9.40
C GLN A 48 -13.94 4.06 -10.76
N GLU A 49 -13.20 3.99 -11.85
CA GLU A 49 -13.77 3.92 -13.21
C GLU A 49 -14.52 2.60 -13.43
N LEU A 50 -13.94 1.48 -13.00
CA LEU A 50 -14.57 0.16 -13.09
C LEU A 50 -15.87 0.11 -12.27
N GLU A 51 -15.88 0.66 -11.05
CA GLU A 51 -17.07 0.71 -10.19
C GLU A 51 -18.24 1.51 -10.80
N ARG A 52 -17.96 2.43 -11.74
CA ARG A 52 -18.99 3.19 -12.47
C ARG A 52 -19.63 2.38 -13.60
N LEU A 53 -19.06 1.23 -13.98
CA LEU A 53 -19.62 0.40 -15.04
C LEU A 53 -20.90 -0.32 -14.54
N PRO A 54 -21.96 -0.39 -15.37
CA PRO A 54 -23.28 -0.87 -14.95
C PRO A 54 -23.36 -2.36 -14.56
N LYS A 55 -22.25 -3.11 -14.62
CA LYS A 55 -22.17 -4.54 -14.27
C LYS A 55 -20.95 -4.90 -13.40
N PHE A 56 -20.26 -3.93 -12.80
CA PHE A 56 -19.10 -4.24 -11.98
C PHE A 56 -19.52 -4.87 -10.64
N PRO A 57 -19.06 -6.08 -10.31
CA PRO A 57 -19.45 -6.75 -9.07
C PRO A 57 -18.89 -5.97 -7.88
N LYS A 58 -19.77 -5.44 -7.04
CA LYS A 58 -19.36 -4.83 -5.76
C LYS A 58 -18.88 -5.94 -4.83
N ILE A 59 -17.57 -6.15 -4.76
CA ILE A 59 -16.96 -7.07 -3.79
C ILE A 59 -17.18 -6.49 -2.40
N ARG A 60 -18.19 -6.99 -1.68
CA ARG A 60 -18.33 -6.73 -0.25
C ARG A 60 -17.31 -7.61 0.45
N LEU A 61 -16.17 -7.04 0.85
CA LEU A 61 -15.27 -7.70 1.79
C LEU A 61 -16.10 -8.01 3.05
N GLY A 62 -16.30 -9.30 3.32
CA GLY A 62 -17.12 -9.77 4.43
C GLY A 62 -16.65 -9.15 5.76
N LYS A 63 -17.55 -9.02 6.73
CA LYS A 63 -17.22 -8.52 8.07
C LYS A 63 -16.10 -9.38 8.65
N ILE A 64 -14.90 -8.83 8.78
CA ILE A 64 -13.80 -9.49 9.48
C ILE A 64 -14.26 -9.67 10.93
N GLN A 65 -14.62 -10.89 11.29
CA GLN A 65 -15.04 -11.23 12.64
C GLN A 65 -13.78 -11.23 13.52
N ARG A 66 -13.46 -10.07 14.11
CA ARG A 66 -12.44 -9.99 15.16
C ARG A 66 -12.90 -10.88 16.32
N GLN A 67 -12.34 -12.08 16.43
CA GLN A 67 -12.47 -12.89 17.62
C GLN A 67 -11.73 -12.15 18.75
N LYS A 68 -12.49 -11.51 19.65
CA LYS A 68 -11.96 -11.05 20.93
C LYS A 68 -11.55 -12.29 21.72
N LYS A 69 -10.26 -12.60 21.79
CA LYS A 69 -9.74 -13.53 22.78
C LYS A 69 -9.89 -12.85 24.15
N THR A 70 -10.90 -13.22 24.93
CA THR A 70 -10.91 -12.96 26.37
C THR A 70 -9.85 -13.86 27.00
N LEU A 71 -8.72 -13.25 27.37
CA LEU A 71 -7.72 -13.89 28.21
C LEU A 71 -8.32 -14.02 29.60
N VAL A 72 -8.85 -15.20 29.93
CA VAL A 72 -9.19 -15.53 31.32
C VAL A 72 -7.88 -15.86 32.00
N ALA A 73 -7.40 -14.96 32.85
CA ALA A 73 -6.35 -15.26 33.81
C ALA A 73 -6.94 -16.23 34.86
N LYS A 74 -6.25 -17.35 35.09
CA LYS A 74 -6.50 -18.29 36.17
C LYS A 74 -5.25 -18.34 37.04
#